data_AF-A0A5F0LW02-F1
#
_entry.id   AF-A0A5F0LW02-F1
#
_cell.length_a   1.000
_cell.length_b   1.000
_cell.length_c   1.000
_cell.angle_alpha   90.00
_cell.angle_beta   90.00
_cell.angle_gamma   90.00
#
_symmetry.space_group_name_H-M   'P 1'
#
loop_
_entity.id
_entity.type
_entity.pdbx_description
1 polymer ?
#
loop_
_entity_poly.entity_id
_entity_poly.type
_entity_poly.pdbx_seq_one_letter_code
_entity_poly.pdbx_strand_id
1 'polypeptide(L)'
;MDSSSFPHTADIAEIKARAGAAARIVFVAGNFNTVHPGHLRLLKFASDCGDFLVVGVAGDHVPGALLPAKLRFDGITAIGFVDYAFVMNAAPEDIIRVLQPTIVVKGDEYEAKNNPEQAAVDEYGGKLMFSSGEMRFSSFDLLKRDILEPNLSSIIRPQDYLERHGFSMRDLRATMEKFKGFRVTVIGDLIVDEYVNCEALGMSQEDPTLVVTPILQNRFIGGAGIVASHACTLGAEVSYFSVAGTDVAADFAREKLQEYNVAATIFDDDSRPTTLKQRFRAAGKTLLRVSHLRQHDIEPKLARRFIDKVKSGLAACDLVIFSDFNYGCLPQAVVDELITACVERNIPFVADSQSSSQMGDVSRFKGAMLLTPTEREARLAIRDYNSGLVVLAEKLRQQSRADNIILTLGAEGILVHAKPEAEGEEEWLTDRLPAFNISPKDTAGAGDSLITCTSMAMAVGADIWQSMYLGSIAAACQISRVGNIPLSSTDLMQELKDFSITDKLLASSNQLKT
;
A
#
# COMPACT_ATOMS: atom_id res chain seq x y z
N MET A 1 2.79 -12.05 60.40
CA MET A 1 2.54 -11.92 58.95
C MET A 1 1.08 -12.29 58.79
N ASP A 2 0.21 -11.28 58.81
CA ASP A 2 -1.24 -11.47 58.75
C ASP A 2 -1.67 -11.83 57.32
N SER A 3 -2.38 -12.95 57.21
CA SER A 3 -2.88 -13.55 55.97
C SER A 3 -4.36 -13.21 55.75
N SER A 4 -4.72 -11.92 55.81
CA SER A 4 -6.10 -11.49 55.52
C SER A 4 -6.15 -10.12 54.83
N SER A 5 -6.85 -10.06 53.69
CA SER A 5 -7.17 -8.91 52.83
C SER A 5 -6.07 -8.38 51.88
N PHE A 6 -6.00 -8.98 50.69
CA PHE A 6 -5.60 -8.32 49.43
C PHE A 6 -6.85 -8.36 48.53
N PRO A 7 -7.15 -7.35 47.69
CA PRO A 7 -6.25 -6.37 47.09
C PRO A 7 -6.11 -5.09 47.92
N HIS A 8 -4.94 -4.45 47.90
CA HIS A 8 -4.76 -3.17 48.59
C HIS A 8 -5.66 -2.09 47.97
N THR A 9 -6.28 -1.27 48.83
CA THR A 9 -7.01 -0.05 48.43
C THR A 9 -6.15 0.90 47.57
N ALA A 10 -4.82 0.79 47.69
CA ALA A 10 -3.82 1.49 46.89
C ALA A 10 -3.85 1.10 45.40
N ASP A 11 -4.03 -0.18 45.06
CA ASP A 11 -4.05 -0.64 43.67
C ASP A 11 -5.31 -0.15 42.94
N ILE A 12 -6.45 -0.12 43.64
CA ILE A 12 -7.71 0.39 43.09
C ILE A 12 -7.64 1.91 42.91
N ALA A 13 -7.03 2.61 43.85
CA ALA A 13 -6.77 4.04 43.71
C ALA A 13 -5.82 4.32 42.53
N GLU A 14 -4.80 3.49 42.33
CA GLU A 14 -3.88 3.58 41.19
C GLU A 14 -4.58 3.29 39.86
N ILE A 15 -5.39 2.23 39.78
CA ILE A 15 -6.18 1.91 38.58
C ILE A 15 -7.09 3.09 38.22
N LYS A 16 -7.85 3.63 39.19
CA LYS A 16 -8.75 4.76 38.95
C LYS A 16 -7.98 6.04 38.58
N ALA A 17 -6.79 6.25 39.16
CA ALA A 17 -5.93 7.38 38.81
C ALA A 17 -5.36 7.27 37.39
N ARG A 18 -4.93 6.08 36.97
CA ARG A 18 -4.38 5.81 35.62
C ARG A 18 -5.46 5.82 34.54
N ALA A 19 -6.63 5.24 34.82
CA ALA A 19 -7.76 5.23 33.89
C ALA A 19 -8.32 6.65 33.68
N GLY A 20 -8.34 7.47 34.74
CA GLY A 20 -8.96 8.79 34.73
C GLY A 20 -10.44 8.75 35.11
N ALA A 21 -10.96 9.88 35.62
CA ALA A 21 -12.26 9.94 36.30
C ALA A 21 -13.49 9.63 35.42
N ALA A 22 -13.35 9.67 34.09
CA ALA A 22 -14.43 9.44 33.14
C ALA A 22 -14.26 8.18 32.27
N ALA A 23 -13.19 7.40 32.48
CA ALA A 23 -12.91 6.24 31.65
C ALA A 23 -13.81 5.05 31.99
N ARG A 24 -14.28 4.35 30.95
CA ARG A 24 -15.00 3.09 31.08
C ARG A 24 -14.02 1.96 31.35
N ILE A 25 -13.92 1.57 32.62
CA ILE A 25 -13.06 0.47 33.04
C ILE A 25 -13.74 -0.86 32.66
N VAL A 26 -12.99 -1.73 31.98
CA VAL A 26 -13.40 -3.10 31.68
C VAL A 26 -12.56 -4.07 32.51
N PHE A 27 -13.20 -5.05 33.13
CA PHE A 27 -12.53 -6.02 33.99
C PHE A 27 -12.65 -7.44 33.45
N VAL A 28 -11.52 -8.16 33.41
CA VAL A 28 -11.45 -9.58 33.09
C VAL A 28 -10.70 -10.31 34.20
N ALA A 29 -11.30 -11.36 34.75
CA ALA A 29 -10.68 -12.20 35.75
C ALA A 29 -10.47 -13.62 35.19
N GLY A 30 -9.30 -14.21 35.47
CA GLY A 30 -9.01 -15.54 34.99
C GLY A 30 -7.77 -16.18 35.58
N ASN A 31 -7.64 -17.48 35.36
CA ASN A 31 -6.49 -18.24 35.83
C ASN A 31 -5.28 -18.07 34.89
N PHE A 32 -5.49 -18.12 33.57
CA PHE A 32 -4.42 -17.89 32.57
C PHE A 32 -3.18 -18.79 32.72
N ASN A 33 -3.38 -20.09 32.95
CA ASN A 33 -2.28 -21.07 33.02
C ASN A 33 -1.33 -20.99 31.82
N THR A 34 -1.90 -20.83 30.62
CA THR A 34 -1.14 -20.53 29.41
C THR A 34 -1.92 -19.47 28.63
N VAL A 35 -1.25 -18.41 28.19
CA VAL A 35 -1.84 -17.45 27.26
C VAL A 35 -1.90 -18.10 25.88
N HIS A 36 -3.11 -18.31 25.38
CA HIS A 36 -3.37 -18.92 24.07
C HIS A 36 -4.29 -18.00 23.25
N PRO A 37 -4.47 -18.23 21.93
CA PRO A 37 -5.24 -17.33 21.07
C PRO A 37 -6.66 -17.01 21.57
N GLY A 38 -7.36 -17.96 22.19
CA GLY A 38 -8.65 -17.69 22.85
C GLY A 38 -8.59 -16.61 23.94
N HIS A 39 -7.59 -16.63 24.83
CA HIS A 39 -7.39 -15.58 25.83
C HIS A 39 -7.09 -14.22 25.18
N LEU A 40 -6.28 -14.20 24.11
CA LEU A 40 -5.98 -12.97 23.38
C LEU A 40 -7.24 -12.36 22.75
N ARG A 41 -8.11 -13.19 22.16
CA ARG A 41 -9.39 -12.74 21.58
C ARG A 41 -10.34 -12.20 22.65
N LEU A 42 -10.47 -12.90 23.78
CA LEU A 42 -11.30 -12.45 24.91
C LEU A 42 -10.81 -11.09 25.47
N LEU A 43 -9.51 -10.98 25.74
CA LEU A 43 -8.91 -9.74 26.26
C LEU A 43 -9.01 -8.61 25.24
N LYS A 44 -8.86 -8.88 23.94
CA LYS A 44 -9.05 -7.87 22.90
C LYS A 44 -10.50 -7.38 22.84
N PHE A 45 -11.46 -8.30 22.82
CA PHE A 45 -12.88 -7.96 22.89
C PHE A 45 -13.20 -7.12 24.13
N ALA A 46 -12.63 -7.47 25.28
CA ALA A 46 -12.76 -6.68 26.50
C ALA A 46 -12.14 -5.28 26.35
N SER A 47 -10.96 -5.14 25.73
CA SER A 47 -10.37 -3.82 25.46
C SER A 47 -11.22 -2.97 24.51
N ASP A 48 -11.90 -3.57 23.52
CA ASP A 48 -12.77 -2.83 22.60
C ASP A 48 -14.10 -2.43 23.23
N CYS A 49 -14.44 -3.02 24.38
CA CYS A 49 -15.63 -2.67 25.15
C CYS A 49 -15.44 -1.45 26.05
N GLY A 50 -14.26 -0.85 26.18
CA GLY A 50 -14.09 0.33 27.03
C GLY A 50 -12.78 1.06 26.78
N ASP A 51 -12.42 1.94 27.72
CA ASP A 51 -11.29 2.85 27.55
C ASP A 51 -10.04 2.37 28.30
N PHE A 52 -10.21 1.44 29.26
CA PHE A 52 -9.13 0.96 30.12
C PHE A 52 -9.39 -0.49 30.56
N LEU A 53 -8.55 -1.42 30.09
CA LEU A 53 -8.64 -2.85 30.40
C LEU A 53 -7.83 -3.22 31.63
N VAL A 54 -8.52 -3.76 32.64
CA VAL A 54 -7.95 -4.28 33.88
C VAL A 54 -8.07 -5.80 33.92
N VAL A 55 -6.95 -6.49 34.14
CA VAL A 55 -6.90 -7.96 34.19
C VAL A 55 -6.51 -8.46 35.58
N GLY A 56 -7.41 -9.20 36.21
CA GLY A 56 -7.17 -9.91 37.46
C GLY A 56 -6.69 -11.34 37.22
N VAL A 57 -5.44 -11.63 37.57
CA VAL A 57 -4.85 -12.97 37.47
C VAL A 57 -5.07 -13.72 38.77
N ALA A 58 -5.74 -14.87 38.74
CA ALA A 58 -6.03 -15.65 39.95
C ALA A 58 -4.74 -16.03 40.72
N GLY A 59 -4.74 -15.95 42.05
CA GLY A 59 -3.62 -16.40 42.88
C GLY A 59 -3.34 -17.90 42.81
N ASP A 60 -2.23 -18.34 43.39
CA ASP A 60 -1.76 -19.74 43.31
C ASP A 60 -2.64 -20.76 44.03
N HIS A 61 -3.50 -20.30 44.94
CA HIS A 61 -4.35 -21.15 45.76
C HIS A 61 -5.72 -21.44 45.13
N VAL A 62 -5.99 -20.92 43.93
CA VAL A 62 -7.28 -21.12 43.23
C VAL A 62 -7.30 -22.48 42.53
N PRO A 63 -8.41 -23.25 42.60
CA PRO A 63 -8.53 -24.53 41.91
C PRO A 63 -8.20 -24.42 40.42
N GLY A 64 -7.29 -25.27 39.95
CA GLY A 64 -6.86 -25.33 38.56
C GLY A 64 -5.65 -24.46 38.21
N ALA A 65 -5.04 -23.72 39.14
CA ALA A 65 -3.76 -23.04 38.91
C ALA A 65 -2.62 -24.07 38.74
N LEU A 66 -2.08 -24.18 37.53
CA LEU A 66 -1.02 -25.14 37.16
C LEU A 66 0.38 -24.51 37.14
N LEU A 67 0.46 -23.18 36.98
CA LEU A 67 1.71 -22.43 37.01
C LEU A 67 1.69 -21.36 38.11
N PRO A 68 2.87 -20.95 38.63
CA PRO A 68 2.99 -19.83 39.56
C PRO A 68 2.35 -18.53 39.03
N ALA A 69 1.67 -17.80 39.90
CA ALA A 69 0.90 -16.59 39.58
C ALA A 69 1.78 -15.53 38.94
N LYS A 70 3.05 -15.44 39.36
CA LYS A 70 4.03 -14.54 38.77
C LYS A 70 4.24 -14.81 37.26
N LEU A 71 4.39 -16.06 36.85
CA LEU A 71 4.61 -16.39 35.43
C LEU A 71 3.36 -16.11 34.58
N ARG A 72 2.18 -16.38 35.13
CA ARG A 72 0.90 -16.10 34.46
C ARG A 72 0.68 -14.59 34.34
N PHE A 73 1.01 -13.84 35.39
CA PHE A 73 0.99 -12.38 35.44
C PHE A 73 1.94 -11.73 34.43
N ASP A 74 3.19 -12.22 34.34
CA ASP A 74 4.18 -11.73 33.38
C ASP A 74 3.67 -11.89 31.93
N GLY A 75 3.02 -13.02 31.63
CA GLY A 75 2.41 -13.28 30.32
C GLY A 75 1.26 -12.33 29.96
N ILE A 76 0.44 -11.94 30.93
CA ILE A 76 -0.66 -10.99 30.73
C ILE A 76 -0.12 -9.56 30.57
N THR A 77 0.86 -9.17 31.38
CA THR A 77 1.45 -7.82 31.36
C THR A 77 2.22 -7.54 30.06
N ALA A 78 2.70 -8.59 29.37
CA ALA A 78 3.36 -8.46 28.07
C ALA A 78 2.39 -8.14 26.91
N ILE A 79 1.07 -8.20 27.12
CA ILE A 79 0.06 -7.97 26.09
C ILE A 79 -0.18 -6.46 25.96
N GLY A 80 0.16 -5.88 24.82
CA GLY A 80 0.19 -4.41 24.63
C GLY A 80 -1.16 -3.68 24.69
N PHE A 81 -2.29 -4.37 24.77
CA PHE A 81 -3.63 -3.78 24.96
C PHE A 81 -4.24 -4.10 26.33
N VAL A 82 -3.43 -4.60 27.27
CA VAL A 82 -3.79 -4.69 28.69
C VAL A 82 -3.21 -3.47 29.42
N ASP A 83 -4.07 -2.59 29.90
CA ASP A 83 -3.65 -1.33 30.51
C ASP A 83 -3.18 -1.49 31.96
N TYR A 84 -3.78 -2.43 32.68
CA TYR A 84 -3.37 -2.78 34.05
C TYR A 84 -3.63 -4.25 34.34
N ALA A 85 -2.69 -4.90 35.02
CA ALA A 85 -2.85 -6.26 35.51
C ALA A 85 -2.44 -6.35 36.98
N PHE A 86 -3.01 -7.30 37.72
CA PHE A 86 -2.58 -7.64 39.08
C PHE A 86 -2.92 -9.08 39.44
N VAL A 87 -2.26 -9.61 40.48
CA VAL A 87 -2.58 -10.93 41.04
C VAL A 87 -3.67 -10.78 42.11
N MET A 88 -4.78 -11.49 41.93
CA MET A 88 -5.93 -11.48 42.82
C MET A 88 -5.71 -12.41 44.02
N ASN A 89 -6.00 -11.90 45.22
CA ASN A 89 -6.07 -12.72 46.45
C ASN A 89 -7.47 -12.70 47.09
N ALA A 90 -8.46 -12.12 46.40
CA ALA A 90 -9.88 -12.15 46.74
C ALA A 90 -10.68 -12.73 45.57
N ALA A 91 -11.94 -13.08 45.83
CA ALA A 91 -12.84 -13.56 44.80
C ALA A 91 -13.15 -12.42 43.79
N PRO A 92 -13.36 -12.73 42.50
CA PRO A 92 -13.64 -11.72 41.48
C PRO A 92 -14.81 -10.79 41.83
N GLU A 93 -15.88 -11.30 42.45
CA GLU A 93 -17.05 -10.54 42.86
C GLU A 93 -16.72 -9.45 43.90
N ASP A 94 -15.78 -9.70 44.82
CA ASP A 94 -15.37 -8.73 45.83
C ASP A 94 -14.56 -7.60 45.19
N ILE A 95 -13.72 -7.94 44.22
CA ILE A 95 -12.97 -6.96 43.43
C ILE A 95 -13.92 -6.09 42.62
N ILE A 96 -14.92 -6.70 41.98
CA ILE A 96 -15.94 -6.00 41.19
C ILE A 96 -16.71 -4.99 42.05
N ARG A 97 -17.11 -5.34 43.28
CA ARG A 97 -17.81 -4.41 44.18
C ARG A 97 -17.01 -3.16 44.53
N VAL A 98 -15.69 -3.28 44.66
CA VAL A 98 -14.82 -2.16 45.04
C VAL A 98 -14.33 -1.36 43.82
N LEU A 99 -13.95 -2.06 42.75
CA LEU A 99 -13.49 -1.43 41.52
C LEU A 99 -14.64 -0.72 40.79
N GLN A 100 -15.84 -1.33 40.82
CA GLN A 100 -17.04 -0.92 40.08
C GLN A 100 -16.78 -0.71 38.58
N PRO A 101 -16.24 -1.73 37.87
CA PRO A 101 -15.99 -1.63 36.43
C PRO A 101 -17.31 -1.45 35.67
N THR A 102 -17.29 -0.65 34.59
CA THR A 102 -18.48 -0.44 33.74
C THR A 102 -18.91 -1.75 33.08
N ILE A 103 -17.94 -2.58 32.68
CA ILE A 103 -18.17 -3.87 32.03
C ILE A 103 -17.26 -4.92 32.65
N VAL A 104 -17.81 -6.10 32.92
CA VAL A 104 -17.07 -7.32 33.27
C VAL A 104 -17.23 -8.30 32.10
N VAL A 105 -16.13 -8.87 31.61
CA VAL A 105 -16.16 -9.83 30.50
C VAL A 105 -15.69 -11.20 30.98
N LYS A 106 -16.46 -12.25 30.68
CA LYS A 106 -16.13 -13.66 30.92
C LYS A 106 -16.19 -14.46 29.61
N GLY A 107 -15.56 -15.65 29.61
CA GLY A 107 -15.67 -16.59 28.50
C GLY A 107 -17.10 -17.12 28.31
N ASP A 108 -17.55 -17.33 27.07
CA ASP A 108 -18.88 -17.89 26.73
C ASP A 108 -19.15 -19.23 27.43
N GLU A 109 -18.10 -20.01 27.71
CA GLU A 109 -18.21 -21.28 28.43
C GLU A 109 -18.68 -21.14 29.90
N TYR A 110 -18.81 -19.90 30.39
CA TYR A 110 -19.35 -19.58 31.71
C TYR A 110 -20.77 -18.98 31.67
N GLU A 111 -21.34 -18.69 30.49
CA GLU A 111 -22.65 -18.03 30.35
C GLU A 111 -23.77 -18.84 31.02
N ALA A 112 -23.81 -20.16 30.78
CA ALA A 112 -24.82 -21.06 31.35
C ALA A 112 -24.51 -21.52 32.79
N LYS A 113 -23.43 -21.03 33.42
CA LYS A 113 -23.03 -21.41 34.77
C LYS A 113 -23.55 -20.40 35.81
N ASN A 114 -23.42 -20.74 37.08
CA ASN A 114 -23.68 -19.78 38.15
C ASN A 114 -22.58 -18.70 38.15
N ASN A 115 -22.98 -17.42 38.09
CA ASN A 115 -22.08 -16.28 38.02
C ASN A 115 -22.34 -15.32 39.19
N PRO A 116 -21.64 -15.50 40.33
CA PRO A 116 -21.70 -14.58 41.47
C PRO A 116 -21.36 -13.12 41.10
N GLU A 117 -20.58 -12.93 40.04
CA GLU A 117 -20.21 -11.63 39.50
C GLU A 117 -21.42 -10.86 38.96
N GLN A 118 -22.48 -11.53 38.47
CA GLN A 118 -23.69 -10.87 38.00
C GLN A 118 -24.33 -10.05 39.13
N ALA A 119 -24.48 -10.66 40.31
CA ALA A 119 -25.04 -9.98 41.47
C ALA A 119 -24.19 -8.78 41.90
N ALA A 120 -22.85 -8.90 41.87
CA ALA A 120 -21.94 -7.81 42.21
C ALA A 120 -22.02 -6.64 41.22
N VAL A 121 -22.19 -6.92 39.93
CA VAL A 121 -22.31 -5.91 38.88
C VAL A 121 -23.67 -5.18 38.95
N ASP A 122 -24.74 -5.91 39.28
CA ASP A 122 -26.11 -5.36 39.40
C ASP A 122 -26.24 -4.36 40.55
N GLU A 123 -25.43 -4.48 41.61
CA GLU A 123 -25.44 -3.58 42.78
C GLU A 123 -25.17 -2.10 42.42
N TYR A 124 -24.43 -1.83 41.35
CA TYR A 124 -24.06 -0.47 40.92
C TYR A 124 -24.39 -0.18 39.45
N GLY A 125 -25.05 -1.10 38.75
CA GLY A 125 -25.53 -0.93 37.37
C GLY A 125 -24.47 -1.10 36.28
N GLY A 126 -23.42 -1.90 36.52
CA GLY A 126 -22.50 -2.30 35.45
C GLY A 126 -23.12 -3.34 34.51
N LYS A 127 -22.31 -3.90 33.60
CA LYS A 127 -22.75 -4.99 32.71
C LYS A 127 -21.81 -6.19 32.75
N LEU A 128 -22.36 -7.40 32.93
CA LEU A 128 -21.64 -8.65 32.70
C LEU A 128 -21.88 -9.09 31.26
N MET A 129 -20.79 -9.39 30.54
CA MET A 129 -20.81 -9.85 29.17
C MET A 129 -20.06 -11.16 29.04
N PHE A 130 -20.55 -12.03 28.15
CA PHE A 130 -19.89 -13.26 27.79
C PHE A 130 -19.38 -13.13 26.34
N SER A 131 -18.13 -13.54 26.12
CA SER A 131 -17.59 -13.69 24.77
C SER A 131 -16.56 -14.79 24.74
N SER A 132 -16.53 -15.60 23.69
CA SER A 132 -15.42 -16.49 23.35
C SER A 132 -14.29 -15.75 22.61
N GLY A 133 -14.51 -14.46 22.31
CA GLY A 133 -13.67 -13.63 21.47
C GLY A 133 -13.78 -14.03 20.00
N GLU A 134 -14.10 -13.08 19.11
CA GLU A 134 -14.23 -13.36 17.68
C GLU A 134 -12.88 -13.73 17.04
N MET A 135 -12.88 -14.47 15.92
CA MET A 135 -11.68 -14.77 15.13
C MET A 135 -10.97 -13.53 14.54
N ARG A 136 -11.53 -12.33 14.72
CA ARG A 136 -10.99 -11.06 14.22
C ARG A 136 -9.52 -10.80 14.60
N PHE A 137 -9.08 -11.32 15.76
CA PHE A 137 -7.71 -11.11 16.26
C PHE A 137 -6.63 -11.63 15.29
N SER A 138 -6.80 -12.83 14.72
CA SER A 138 -5.78 -13.30 13.78
C SER A 138 -5.84 -12.50 12.48
N SER A 139 -7.03 -12.14 12.01
CA SER A 139 -7.18 -11.46 10.72
C SER A 139 -6.57 -10.06 10.72
N PHE A 140 -6.75 -9.25 11.77
CA PHE A 140 -6.19 -7.89 11.80
C PHE A 140 -4.65 -7.86 11.92
N ASP A 141 -4.07 -8.69 12.79
CA ASP A 141 -2.61 -8.77 12.94
C ASP A 141 -1.94 -9.41 11.71
N LEU A 142 -2.57 -10.43 11.10
CA LEU A 142 -2.11 -10.99 9.83
C LEU A 142 -2.18 -9.94 8.71
N LEU A 143 -3.25 -9.14 8.63
CA LEU A 143 -3.37 -8.06 7.66
C LEU A 143 -2.30 -6.99 7.88
N LYS A 144 -2.06 -6.56 9.12
CA LYS A 144 -0.97 -5.61 9.43
C LYS A 144 0.39 -6.15 9.01
N ARG A 145 0.66 -7.42 9.30
CA ARG A 145 1.92 -8.06 8.93
C ARG A 145 2.08 -8.20 7.42
N ASP A 146 1.02 -8.57 6.71
CA ASP A 146 1.02 -8.65 5.24
C ASP A 146 1.26 -7.31 4.57
N ILE A 147 0.74 -6.22 5.16
CA ILE A 147 0.89 -4.85 4.68
C ILE A 147 2.29 -4.29 4.99
N LEU A 148 2.82 -4.55 6.20
CA LEU A 148 4.03 -3.90 6.71
C LEU A 148 5.33 -4.67 6.42
N GLU A 149 5.30 -5.99 6.24
CA GLU A 149 6.51 -6.79 5.99
C GLU A 149 6.71 -7.05 4.48
N PRO A 150 7.68 -6.39 3.80
CA PRO A 150 8.04 -6.75 2.43
C PRO A 150 8.72 -8.11 2.42
N ASN A 151 8.17 -9.06 1.66
CA ASN A 151 8.78 -10.39 1.52
C ASN A 151 9.83 -10.31 0.40
N LEU A 152 11.07 -9.93 0.74
CA LEU A 152 12.15 -9.64 -0.21
C LEU A 152 12.72 -10.90 -0.91
N SER A 153 12.23 -12.11 -0.62
CA SER A 153 12.81 -13.35 -1.13
C SER A 153 12.28 -13.82 -2.49
N SER A 154 11.27 -13.16 -3.07
CA SER A 154 10.60 -13.63 -4.30
C SER A 154 11.15 -13.04 -5.61
N ILE A 155 12.14 -12.15 -5.53
CA ILE A 155 12.72 -11.49 -6.71
C ILE A 155 13.85 -12.34 -7.31
N ILE A 156 13.63 -12.79 -8.55
CA ILE A 156 14.57 -13.53 -9.39
C ILE A 156 15.00 -12.63 -10.56
N ARG A 157 16.31 -12.48 -10.70
CA ARG A 157 16.95 -11.55 -11.64
C ARG A 157 17.68 -12.36 -12.71
N PRO A 158 17.30 -12.27 -14.01
CA PRO A 158 18.03 -12.94 -15.08
C PRO A 158 19.39 -12.29 -15.26
N GLN A 159 20.47 -13.07 -15.09
CA GLN A 159 21.85 -12.60 -15.23
C GLN A 159 22.34 -12.65 -16.67
N ASP A 160 21.80 -13.57 -17.47
CA ASP A 160 22.04 -13.68 -18.91
C ASP A 160 21.70 -12.38 -19.66
N TYR A 161 20.72 -11.62 -19.14
CA TYR A 161 20.34 -10.32 -19.67
C TYR A 161 21.47 -9.28 -19.52
N LEU A 162 22.14 -9.25 -18.36
CA LEU A 162 23.24 -8.32 -18.11
C LEU A 162 24.42 -8.64 -19.04
N GLU A 163 24.74 -9.92 -19.17
CA GLU A 163 25.84 -10.40 -20.00
C GLU A 163 25.63 -10.05 -21.49
N ARG A 164 24.42 -10.25 -22.03
CA ARG A 164 24.15 -9.97 -23.45
C ARG A 164 24.09 -8.50 -23.83
N HIS A 165 23.78 -7.63 -22.87
CA HIS A 165 23.74 -6.17 -23.07
C HIS A 165 24.95 -5.42 -22.49
N GLY A 166 25.92 -6.16 -21.92
CA GLY A 166 27.21 -5.61 -21.54
C GLY A 166 27.20 -4.64 -20.35
N PHE A 167 26.24 -4.76 -19.42
CA PHE A 167 26.19 -3.94 -18.20
C PHE A 167 26.14 -4.79 -16.94
N SER A 168 26.48 -4.19 -15.80
CA SER A 168 26.55 -4.84 -14.49
C SER A 168 25.62 -4.20 -13.47
N MET A 169 25.42 -4.87 -12.34
CA MET A 169 24.70 -4.28 -11.19
C MET A 169 25.37 -3.00 -10.68
N ARG A 170 26.70 -2.85 -10.86
CA ARG A 170 27.42 -1.62 -10.51
C ARG A 170 27.00 -0.45 -11.40
N ASP A 171 26.79 -0.70 -12.69
CA ASP A 171 26.34 0.33 -13.64
C ASP A 171 24.91 0.78 -13.32
N LEU A 172 24.04 -0.15 -12.90
CA LEU A 172 22.69 0.19 -12.40
C LEU A 172 22.74 1.09 -11.16
N ARG A 173 23.63 0.79 -10.20
CA ARG A 173 23.82 1.65 -9.01
C ARG A 173 24.32 3.03 -9.40
N ALA A 174 25.31 3.11 -10.29
CA ALA A 174 25.85 4.38 -10.78
C ALA A 174 24.79 5.22 -11.52
N THR A 175 23.88 4.58 -12.25
CA THR A 175 22.73 5.25 -12.88
C THR A 175 21.76 5.79 -11.84
N MET A 176 21.41 5.00 -10.81
CA MET A 176 20.54 5.47 -9.72
C MET A 176 21.13 6.65 -8.95
N GLU A 177 22.45 6.68 -8.73
CA GLU A 177 23.10 7.81 -8.03
C GLU A 177 22.91 9.14 -8.77
N LYS A 178 22.76 9.12 -10.10
CA LYS A 178 22.49 10.31 -10.92
C LYS A 178 21.04 10.83 -10.81
N PHE A 179 20.13 10.08 -10.18
CA PHE A 179 18.76 10.56 -9.95
C PHE A 179 18.72 11.73 -8.98
N LYS A 180 19.72 11.83 -8.10
CA LYS A 180 19.78 12.88 -7.08
C LYS A 180 19.90 14.26 -7.73
N GLY A 181 18.90 15.11 -7.49
CA GLY A 181 18.86 16.47 -8.04
C GLY A 181 18.44 16.54 -9.52
N PHE A 182 18.05 15.41 -10.12
CA PHE A 182 17.49 15.39 -11.47
C PHE A 182 16.07 15.94 -11.45
N ARG A 183 15.71 16.84 -12.38
CA ARG A 183 14.45 17.58 -12.30
C ARG A 183 13.39 16.96 -13.19
N VAL A 184 12.35 16.41 -12.58
CA VAL A 184 11.29 15.66 -13.27
C VAL A 184 9.96 16.42 -13.14
N THR A 185 9.28 16.63 -14.27
CA THR A 185 7.92 17.14 -14.27
C THR A 185 6.94 16.02 -14.56
N VAL A 186 6.01 15.76 -13.65
CA VAL A 186 4.96 14.75 -13.81
C VAL A 186 3.62 15.46 -14.06
N ILE A 187 2.88 14.98 -15.06
CA ILE A 187 1.61 15.59 -15.48
C ILE A 187 0.59 14.49 -15.72
N GLY A 188 -0.58 14.60 -15.10
CA GLY A 188 -1.64 13.63 -15.33
C GLY A 188 -2.68 13.56 -14.22
N ASP A 189 -3.55 12.57 -14.30
CA ASP A 189 -4.72 12.47 -13.42
C ASP A 189 -4.31 12.13 -11.97
N LEU A 190 -4.86 12.87 -11.00
CA LEU A 190 -4.77 12.54 -9.58
C LEU A 190 -5.81 11.47 -9.24
N ILE A 191 -5.37 10.43 -8.54
CA ILE A 191 -6.23 9.34 -8.08
C ILE A 191 -5.91 9.07 -6.62
N VAL A 192 -6.94 8.84 -5.81
CA VAL A 192 -6.82 8.25 -4.48
C VAL A 192 -7.31 6.81 -4.55
N ASP A 193 -6.46 5.85 -4.17
CA ASP A 193 -6.84 4.45 -4.01
C ASP A 193 -7.20 4.21 -2.54
N GLU A 194 -8.35 3.62 -2.26
CA GLU A 194 -8.76 3.29 -0.89
C GLU A 194 -9.00 1.79 -0.75
N TYR A 195 -8.32 1.15 0.18
CA TYR A 195 -8.44 -0.27 0.47
C TYR A 195 -9.27 -0.44 1.72
N VAL A 196 -10.47 -0.99 1.53
CA VAL A 196 -11.38 -1.34 2.62
C VAL A 196 -11.25 -2.84 2.85
N ASN A 197 -10.43 -3.22 3.83
CA ASN A 197 -10.32 -4.63 4.24
C ASN A 197 -11.54 -4.99 5.08
N CYS A 198 -12.16 -6.11 4.75
CA CYS A 198 -13.40 -6.58 5.31
C CYS A 198 -13.30 -8.04 5.78
N GLU A 199 -14.09 -8.37 6.78
CA GLU A 199 -14.41 -9.75 7.17
C GLU A 199 -15.68 -10.17 6.41
N ALA A 200 -15.64 -11.34 5.76
CA ALA A 200 -16.81 -11.89 5.11
C ALA A 200 -17.71 -12.58 6.14
N LEU A 201 -18.94 -12.09 6.30
CA LEU A 201 -19.91 -12.63 7.25
C LEU A 201 -20.70 -13.82 6.66
N GLY A 202 -20.89 -13.84 5.34
CA GLY A 202 -21.61 -14.89 4.63
C GLY A 202 -22.46 -14.34 3.49
N MET A 203 -23.34 -15.17 2.95
CA MET A 203 -24.32 -14.75 1.94
C MET A 203 -25.52 -14.07 2.61
N SER A 204 -26.05 -13.03 1.98
CA SER A 204 -27.30 -12.41 2.39
C SER A 204 -28.49 -13.36 2.17
N GLN A 205 -29.48 -13.30 3.07
CA GLN A 205 -30.74 -14.03 2.95
C GLN A 205 -31.79 -13.24 2.13
N GLU A 206 -31.55 -11.95 1.89
CA GLU A 206 -32.45 -11.06 1.15
C GLU A 206 -32.14 -11.04 -0.36
N ASP A 207 -30.86 -11.16 -0.71
CA ASP A 207 -30.34 -11.11 -2.09
C ASP A 207 -29.08 -12.00 -2.14
N PRO A 208 -28.75 -12.72 -3.24
CA PRO A 208 -27.57 -13.59 -3.31
C PRO A 208 -26.26 -12.79 -3.42
N THR A 209 -25.98 -11.95 -2.44
CA THR A 209 -24.79 -11.10 -2.33
C THR A 209 -23.96 -11.46 -1.11
N LEU A 210 -22.67 -11.20 -1.19
CA LEU A 210 -21.74 -11.40 -0.09
C LEU A 210 -21.86 -10.24 0.91
N VAL A 211 -22.19 -10.55 2.16
CA VAL A 211 -22.20 -9.58 3.27
C VAL A 211 -20.81 -9.53 3.89
N VAL A 212 -20.27 -8.33 3.99
CA VAL A 212 -18.94 -8.09 4.58
C VAL A 212 -19.01 -6.93 5.58
N THR A 213 -18.16 -6.97 6.61
CA THR A 213 -17.98 -5.86 7.55
C THR A 213 -16.58 -5.26 7.44
N PRO A 214 -16.41 -3.94 7.32
CA PRO A 214 -15.09 -3.32 7.23
C PRO A 214 -14.33 -3.42 8.56
N ILE A 215 -13.04 -3.76 8.47
CA ILE A 215 -12.11 -3.90 9.60
C ILE A 215 -11.07 -2.77 9.59
N LEU A 216 -10.51 -2.47 8.41
CA LEU A 216 -9.42 -1.51 8.24
C LEU A 216 -9.57 -0.77 6.92
N GLN A 217 -9.40 0.55 6.94
CA GLN A 217 -9.40 1.40 5.77
C GLN A 217 -8.05 2.08 5.62
N ASN A 218 -7.41 1.90 4.47
CA ASN A 218 -6.14 2.56 4.15
C ASN A 218 -6.28 3.31 2.83
N ARG A 219 -5.82 4.55 2.78
CA ARG A 219 -5.77 5.36 1.55
C ARG A 219 -4.35 5.49 1.05
N PHE A 220 -4.20 5.53 -0.27
CA PHE A 220 -2.95 5.63 -0.98
C PHE A 220 -3.07 6.67 -2.09
N ILE A 221 -1.97 7.34 -2.38
CA ILE A 221 -1.84 8.12 -3.61
C ILE A 221 -1.74 7.14 -4.79
N GLY A 222 -2.49 7.41 -5.85
CA GLY A 222 -2.43 6.70 -7.12
C GLY A 222 -2.34 7.69 -8.29
N GLY A 223 -2.46 7.15 -9.50
CA GLY A 223 -2.44 7.97 -10.70
C GLY A 223 -1.07 8.59 -10.99
N ALA A 224 -1.07 9.77 -11.59
CA ALA A 224 0.15 10.55 -11.79
C ALA A 224 0.81 10.98 -10.46
N GLY A 225 0.04 11.05 -9.36
CA GLY A 225 0.55 11.40 -8.05
C GLY A 225 1.55 10.38 -7.50
N ILE A 226 1.34 9.08 -7.76
CA ILE A 226 2.28 8.06 -7.28
C ILE A 226 3.55 8.03 -8.14
N VAL A 227 3.44 8.27 -9.45
CA VAL A 227 4.58 8.42 -10.37
C VAL A 227 5.47 9.57 -9.89
N ALA A 228 4.87 10.70 -9.53
CA ALA A 228 5.57 11.83 -8.94
C ALA A 228 6.23 11.47 -7.60
N SER A 229 5.53 10.72 -6.76
CA SER A 229 6.04 10.29 -5.46
C SER A 229 7.22 9.32 -5.61
N HIS A 230 7.13 8.35 -6.52
CA HIS A 230 8.25 7.45 -6.87
C HIS A 230 9.47 8.24 -7.32
N ALA A 231 9.32 9.17 -8.27
CA ALA A 231 10.45 9.94 -8.77
C ALA A 231 11.13 10.72 -7.62
N CYS A 232 10.33 11.32 -6.74
CA CYS A 232 10.84 12.09 -5.61
C CYS A 232 11.60 11.23 -4.60
N THR A 233 11.02 10.09 -4.18
CA THR A 233 11.66 9.19 -3.21
C THR A 233 12.87 8.43 -3.77
N LEU A 234 13.01 8.37 -5.10
CA LEU A 234 14.21 7.89 -5.79
C LEU A 234 15.34 8.95 -5.86
N GLY A 235 15.05 10.21 -5.51
CA GLY A 235 16.04 11.28 -5.38
C GLY A 235 15.86 12.47 -6.34
N ALA A 236 14.87 12.43 -7.24
CA ALA A 236 14.60 13.53 -8.15
C ALA A 236 13.95 14.72 -7.46
N GLU A 237 14.16 15.91 -8.02
CA GLU A 237 13.38 17.11 -7.72
C GLU A 237 12.12 17.10 -8.60
N VAL A 238 10.95 16.94 -7.98
CA VAL A 238 9.71 16.68 -8.73
C VAL A 238 8.75 17.86 -8.67
N SER A 239 8.30 18.31 -9.84
CA SER A 239 7.12 19.17 -10.00
C SER A 239 5.95 18.35 -10.54
N TYR A 240 4.83 18.36 -9.83
CA TYR A 240 3.64 17.59 -10.22
C TYR A 240 2.46 18.51 -10.55
N PHE A 241 1.80 18.29 -11.69
CA PHE A 241 0.64 19.06 -12.12
C PHE A 241 -0.58 18.16 -12.38
N SER A 242 -1.71 18.51 -11.76
CA SER A 242 -2.97 17.77 -11.91
C SER A 242 -4.20 18.63 -11.63
N VAL A 243 -5.37 18.02 -11.74
CA VAL A 243 -6.67 18.59 -11.35
C VAL A 243 -7.35 17.69 -10.34
N ALA A 244 -8.12 18.29 -9.43
CA ALA A 244 -8.89 17.59 -8.41
C ALA A 244 -10.19 18.33 -8.10
N GLY A 245 -11.13 17.64 -7.46
CA GLY A 245 -12.31 18.28 -6.88
C GLY A 245 -11.96 19.04 -5.59
N THR A 246 -12.96 19.65 -4.99
CA THR A 246 -12.86 20.29 -3.66
C THR A 246 -13.50 19.37 -2.62
N ASP A 247 -12.80 18.29 -2.26
CA ASP A 247 -13.31 17.24 -1.37
C ASP A 247 -12.22 16.61 -0.49
N VAL A 248 -12.64 15.76 0.44
CA VAL A 248 -11.78 15.09 1.42
C VAL A 248 -10.69 14.23 0.75
N ALA A 249 -10.94 13.72 -0.45
CA ALA A 249 -9.94 12.95 -1.19
C ALA A 249 -8.84 13.87 -1.75
N ALA A 250 -9.17 15.07 -2.23
CA ALA A 250 -8.19 16.08 -2.61
C ALA A 250 -7.34 16.53 -1.41
N ASP A 251 -7.96 16.74 -0.25
CA ASP A 251 -7.25 17.17 0.96
C ASP A 251 -6.26 16.11 1.42
N PHE A 252 -6.70 14.85 1.49
CA PHE A 252 -5.82 13.71 1.76
C PHE A 252 -4.66 13.66 0.77
N ALA A 253 -4.93 13.86 -0.53
CA ALA A 253 -3.91 13.77 -1.55
C ALA A 253 -2.85 14.87 -1.41
N ARG A 254 -3.26 16.11 -1.14
CA ARG A 254 -2.36 17.24 -0.91
C ARG A 254 -1.47 17.00 0.30
N GLU A 255 -2.04 16.56 1.42
CA GLU A 255 -1.29 16.25 2.64
C GLU A 255 -0.25 15.14 2.39
N LYS A 256 -0.65 14.05 1.72
CA LYS A 256 0.26 12.93 1.44
C LYS A 256 1.35 13.27 0.43
N LEU A 257 1.06 14.04 -0.61
CA LEU A 257 2.07 14.51 -1.55
C LEU A 257 3.09 15.43 -0.85
N GLN A 258 2.64 16.25 0.10
CA GLN A 258 3.53 17.06 0.94
C GLN A 258 4.40 16.20 1.86
N GLU A 259 3.84 15.16 2.49
CA GLU A 259 4.60 14.17 3.28
C GLU A 259 5.70 13.49 2.45
N TYR A 260 5.42 13.22 1.17
CA TYR A 260 6.41 12.67 0.23
C TYR A 260 7.33 13.71 -0.41
N ASN A 261 7.27 14.98 0.01
CA ASN A 261 8.06 16.09 -0.49
C ASN A 261 7.88 16.39 -2.00
N VAL A 262 6.73 16.02 -2.57
CA VAL A 262 6.40 16.32 -3.97
C VAL A 262 5.90 17.76 -4.09
N ALA A 263 6.53 18.56 -4.96
CA ALA A 263 6.06 19.91 -5.25
C ALA A 263 4.82 19.86 -6.19
N ALA A 264 3.65 19.64 -5.60
CA ALA A 264 2.39 19.47 -6.31
C ALA A 264 1.65 20.80 -6.52
N THR A 265 1.25 21.07 -7.76
CA THR A 265 0.28 22.11 -8.14
C THR A 265 -0.98 21.44 -8.65
N ILE A 266 -1.97 21.31 -7.76
CA ILE A 266 -3.27 20.69 -8.06
C ILE A 266 -4.31 21.79 -8.22
N PHE A 267 -4.90 21.90 -9.40
CA PHE A 267 -5.95 22.87 -9.68
C PHE A 267 -7.32 22.34 -9.28
N ASP A 268 -8.13 23.19 -8.66
CA ASP A 268 -9.51 22.86 -8.33
C ASP A 268 -10.41 22.91 -9.56
N ASP A 269 -11.22 21.87 -9.73
CA ASP A 269 -12.30 21.75 -10.70
C ASP A 269 -13.57 21.30 -9.97
N ASP A 270 -14.47 22.25 -9.67
CA ASP A 270 -15.72 22.02 -8.94
C ASP A 270 -16.76 21.21 -9.75
N SER A 271 -16.51 20.98 -11.04
CA SER A 271 -17.37 20.20 -11.90
C SER A 271 -17.12 18.68 -11.79
N ARG A 272 -16.10 18.24 -11.05
CA ARG A 272 -15.80 16.81 -10.81
C ARG A 272 -15.48 16.53 -9.33
N PRO A 273 -15.78 15.32 -8.82
CA PRO A 273 -15.13 14.84 -7.62
C PRO A 273 -13.67 14.46 -7.92
N THR A 274 -12.80 14.48 -6.92
CA THR A 274 -11.49 13.85 -7.01
C THR A 274 -11.64 12.35 -7.25
N THR A 275 -10.90 11.81 -8.21
CA THR A 275 -11.00 10.40 -8.58
C THR A 275 -10.64 9.50 -7.39
N LEU A 276 -11.62 8.77 -6.86
CA LEU A 276 -11.45 7.83 -5.76
C LEU A 276 -11.76 6.41 -6.22
N LYS A 277 -10.80 5.49 -6.06
CA LYS A 277 -10.93 4.06 -6.40
C LYS A 277 -10.95 3.23 -5.12
N GLN A 278 -12.12 2.82 -4.67
CA GLN A 278 -12.29 1.98 -3.49
C GLN A 278 -12.22 0.49 -3.86
N ARG A 279 -11.44 -0.28 -3.12
CA ARG A 279 -11.29 -1.73 -3.26
C ARG A 279 -11.73 -2.40 -1.95
N PHE A 280 -12.87 -3.06 -1.98
CA PHE A 280 -13.34 -3.88 -0.86
C PHE A 280 -12.65 -5.24 -0.95
N ARG A 281 -11.92 -5.62 0.09
CA ARG A 281 -11.05 -6.80 0.09
C ARG A 281 -11.39 -7.72 1.25
N ALA A 282 -11.39 -9.02 1.04
CA ALA A 282 -11.48 -10.01 2.12
C ALA A 282 -10.48 -11.14 1.86
N ALA A 283 -9.83 -11.63 2.92
CA ALA A 283 -8.81 -12.69 2.84
C ALA A 283 -7.75 -12.42 1.74
N GLY A 284 -7.27 -11.18 1.65
CA GLY A 284 -6.25 -10.74 0.68
C GLY A 284 -6.76 -10.55 -0.76
N LYS A 285 -8.00 -10.90 -1.09
CA LYS A 285 -8.59 -10.79 -2.43
C LYS A 285 -9.55 -9.61 -2.54
N THR A 286 -9.58 -8.97 -3.70
CA THR A 286 -10.55 -7.90 -4.00
C THR A 286 -11.90 -8.53 -4.37
N LEU A 287 -12.95 -8.14 -3.65
CA LEU A 287 -14.34 -8.56 -3.85
C LEU A 287 -15.06 -7.62 -4.81
N LEU A 288 -14.90 -6.32 -4.59
CA LEU A 288 -15.59 -5.26 -5.34
C LEU A 288 -14.66 -4.06 -5.48
N ARG A 289 -14.73 -3.40 -6.63
CA ARG A 289 -14.12 -2.08 -6.85
C ARG A 289 -15.20 -1.07 -7.19
N VAL A 290 -15.25 0.02 -6.43
CA VAL A 290 -16.16 1.15 -6.66
C VAL A 290 -15.32 2.36 -7.04
N SER A 291 -15.63 2.99 -8.17
CA SER A 291 -14.92 4.17 -8.65
C SER A 291 -15.86 5.38 -8.56
N HIS A 292 -15.46 6.39 -7.79
CA HIS A 292 -16.12 7.69 -7.73
C HIS A 292 -15.35 8.64 -8.63
N LEU A 293 -15.91 8.92 -9.80
CA LEU A 293 -15.28 9.79 -10.78
C LEU A 293 -16.32 10.40 -11.72
N ARG A 294 -15.91 11.47 -12.39
CA ARG A 294 -16.63 12.01 -13.53
C ARG A 294 -15.65 12.15 -14.68
N GLN A 295 -15.99 11.57 -15.83
CA GLN A 295 -15.14 11.58 -17.00
C GLN A 295 -15.56 12.70 -17.95
N HIS A 296 -14.85 13.82 -17.89
CA HIS A 296 -14.89 14.87 -18.90
C HIS A 296 -13.60 15.68 -18.86
N ASP A 297 -13.30 16.31 -19.99
CA ASP A 297 -12.17 17.22 -20.12
C ASP A 297 -12.30 18.41 -19.15
N ILE A 298 -11.17 18.93 -18.70
CA ILE A 298 -11.11 20.20 -17.99
C ILE A 298 -11.59 21.34 -18.88
N GLU A 299 -12.28 22.33 -18.30
CA GLU A 299 -12.80 23.45 -19.08
C GLU A 299 -11.68 24.27 -19.76
N PRO A 300 -11.93 24.93 -20.91
CA PRO A 300 -10.87 25.63 -21.66
C PRO A 300 -10.11 26.69 -20.86
N LYS A 301 -10.79 27.38 -19.93
CA LYS A 301 -10.17 28.40 -19.08
C LYS A 301 -9.22 27.78 -18.05
N LEU A 302 -9.61 26.66 -17.45
CA LEU A 302 -8.75 25.88 -16.56
C LEU A 302 -7.59 25.26 -17.33
N ALA A 303 -7.84 24.68 -18.51
CA ALA A 303 -6.82 24.14 -19.41
C ALA A 303 -5.74 25.18 -19.74
N ARG A 304 -6.12 26.43 -20.04
CA ARG A 304 -5.16 27.50 -20.29
C ARG A 304 -4.28 27.79 -19.08
N ARG A 305 -4.87 27.95 -17.90
CA ARG A 305 -4.13 28.16 -16.63
C ARG A 305 -3.20 27.00 -16.33
N PHE A 306 -3.66 25.77 -16.57
CA PHE A 306 -2.90 24.54 -16.40
C PHE A 306 -1.66 24.54 -17.31
N ILE A 307 -1.85 24.78 -18.61
CA ILE A 307 -0.77 24.84 -19.59
C ILE A 307 0.26 25.93 -19.24
N ASP A 308 -0.19 27.15 -18.93
CA ASP A 308 0.70 28.27 -18.62
C ASP A 308 1.57 27.95 -17.39
N LYS A 309 0.99 27.32 -16.37
CA LYS A 309 1.71 26.93 -15.17
C LYS A 309 2.69 25.78 -15.44
N VAL A 310 2.30 24.76 -16.19
CA VAL A 310 3.21 23.67 -16.59
C VAL A 310 4.39 24.24 -17.39
N LYS A 311 4.13 25.09 -18.40
CA LYS A 311 5.18 25.73 -19.21
C LYS A 311 6.17 26.54 -18.36
N SER A 312 5.71 27.16 -17.28
CA SER A 312 6.61 27.84 -16.33
C SER A 312 7.52 26.86 -15.57
N GLY A 313 7.02 25.66 -15.23
CA GLY A 313 7.80 24.60 -14.60
C GLY A 313 8.82 23.95 -15.55
N LEU A 314 8.53 23.92 -16.86
CA LEU A 314 9.43 23.34 -17.86
C LEU A 314 10.76 24.09 -18.02
N ALA A 315 10.89 25.33 -17.52
CA ALA A 315 12.12 26.12 -17.65
C ALA A 315 13.35 25.48 -16.96
N ALA A 316 13.11 24.65 -15.96
CA ALA A 316 14.13 23.99 -15.15
C ALA A 316 13.91 22.46 -15.14
N CYS A 317 13.39 21.88 -16.22
CA CYS A 317 13.00 20.47 -16.28
C CYS A 317 13.97 19.68 -17.16
N ASP A 318 14.36 18.48 -16.70
CA ASP A 318 15.22 17.56 -17.44
C ASP A 318 14.42 16.42 -18.10
N LEU A 319 13.25 16.06 -17.54
CA LEU A 319 12.37 15.00 -18.06
C LEU A 319 10.90 15.29 -17.75
N VAL A 320 10.01 15.10 -18.74
CA VAL A 320 8.55 15.13 -18.53
C VAL A 320 7.96 13.73 -18.57
N ILE A 321 7.12 13.38 -17.59
CA ILE A 321 6.36 12.13 -17.54
C ILE A 321 4.87 12.45 -17.63
N PHE A 322 4.24 12.05 -18.74
CA PHE A 322 2.79 12.06 -18.87
C PHE A 322 2.22 10.76 -18.33
N SER A 323 1.32 10.83 -17.35
CA SER A 323 0.66 9.68 -16.74
C SER A 323 -0.85 9.85 -16.84
N ASP A 324 -1.38 9.41 -17.98
CA ASP A 324 -2.76 9.66 -18.39
C ASP A 324 -3.65 8.46 -18.05
N PHE A 325 -4.69 8.67 -17.24
CA PHE A 325 -5.68 7.64 -16.92
C PHE A 325 -7.00 7.89 -17.66
N ASN A 326 -7.00 8.84 -18.59
CA ASN A 326 -8.13 9.21 -19.44
C ASN A 326 -9.34 9.70 -18.62
N TYR A 327 -9.11 10.38 -17.48
CA TYR A 327 -10.17 11.02 -16.67
C TYR A 327 -10.40 12.50 -17.02
N GLY A 328 -9.60 13.06 -17.92
CA GLY A 328 -9.82 14.37 -18.53
C GLY A 328 -8.91 15.49 -18.03
N CYS A 329 -7.87 15.20 -17.22
CA CYS A 329 -6.81 16.16 -16.92
C CYS A 329 -5.98 16.53 -18.17
N LEU A 330 -5.88 15.62 -19.13
CA LEU A 330 -5.09 15.78 -20.36
C LEU A 330 -5.98 15.72 -21.62
N PRO A 331 -6.77 16.76 -21.93
CA PRO A 331 -7.40 16.85 -23.24
C PRO A 331 -6.35 16.89 -24.37
N GLN A 332 -6.73 16.49 -25.59
CA GLN A 332 -5.77 16.45 -26.72
C GLN A 332 -5.08 17.79 -26.97
N ALA A 333 -5.83 18.90 -26.88
CA ALA A 333 -5.28 20.25 -27.05
C ALA A 333 -4.20 20.59 -26.01
N VAL A 334 -4.35 20.09 -24.78
CA VAL A 334 -3.35 20.27 -23.71
C VAL A 334 -2.10 19.44 -24.02
N VAL A 335 -2.28 18.17 -24.42
CA VAL A 335 -1.16 17.30 -24.81
C VAL A 335 -0.37 17.90 -25.97
N ASP A 336 -1.04 18.34 -27.04
CA ASP A 336 -0.37 18.90 -28.21
C ASP A 336 0.45 20.16 -27.86
N GLU A 337 -0.11 21.06 -27.06
CA GLU A 337 0.57 22.31 -26.67
C GLU A 337 1.76 22.05 -25.72
N LEU A 338 1.65 21.06 -24.84
CA LEU A 338 2.73 20.69 -23.92
C LEU A 338 3.84 19.91 -24.63
N ILE A 339 3.52 18.99 -25.54
CA ILE A 339 4.51 18.30 -26.38
C ILE A 339 5.28 19.31 -27.22
N THR A 340 4.58 20.26 -27.85
CA THR A 340 5.23 21.35 -28.61
C THR A 340 6.23 22.11 -27.73
N ALA A 341 5.83 22.44 -26.49
CA ALA A 341 6.71 23.13 -25.54
C ALA A 341 7.94 22.32 -25.12
N CYS A 342 7.82 20.99 -25.01
CA CYS A 342 8.92 20.08 -24.72
C CYS A 342 9.90 20.03 -25.91
N VAL A 343 9.38 19.86 -27.13
CA VAL A 343 10.17 19.82 -28.37
C VAL A 343 10.94 21.12 -28.58
N GLU A 344 10.30 22.29 -28.43
CA GLU A 344 10.95 23.60 -28.56
C GLU A 344 12.12 23.80 -27.58
N ARG A 345 12.08 23.13 -26.42
CA ARG A 345 13.08 23.23 -25.35
C ARG A 345 14.06 22.05 -25.34
N ASN A 346 13.91 21.09 -26.26
CA ASN A 346 14.66 19.83 -26.28
C ASN A 346 14.57 19.05 -24.95
N ILE A 347 13.39 19.05 -24.32
CA ILE A 347 13.13 18.28 -23.09
C ILE A 347 12.57 16.91 -23.50
N PRO A 348 13.23 15.79 -23.16
CA PRO A 348 12.68 14.47 -23.41
C PRO A 348 11.40 14.26 -22.60
N PHE A 349 10.47 13.51 -23.17
CA PHE A 349 9.24 13.14 -22.48
C PHE A 349 8.87 11.69 -22.73
N VAL A 350 8.19 11.10 -21.75
CA VAL A 350 7.63 9.75 -21.81
C VAL A 350 6.15 9.82 -21.52
N ALA A 351 5.41 8.81 -21.96
CA ALA A 351 3.99 8.74 -21.66
C ALA A 351 3.50 7.33 -21.37
N ASP A 352 2.59 7.24 -20.42
CA ASP A 352 1.67 6.12 -20.26
C ASP A 352 0.23 6.63 -20.40
N SER A 353 -0.60 5.82 -21.05
CA SER A 353 -2.04 6.11 -21.22
C SER A 353 -2.84 4.87 -20.85
N GLN A 354 -3.21 4.78 -19.58
CA GLN A 354 -3.92 3.63 -19.06
C GLN A 354 -5.36 3.60 -19.57
N SER A 355 -5.72 2.48 -20.21
CA SER A 355 -7.07 2.18 -20.67
C SER A 355 -7.62 1.02 -19.84
N SER A 356 -7.89 1.25 -18.55
CA SER A 356 -8.37 0.21 -17.63
C SER A 356 -9.89 0.01 -17.71
N SER A 357 -10.64 1.06 -17.38
CA SER A 357 -12.10 1.17 -17.52
C SER A 357 -12.53 2.19 -18.58
N GLN A 358 -11.56 2.94 -19.12
CA GLN A 358 -11.75 4.00 -20.10
C GLN A 358 -11.11 3.56 -21.42
N MET A 359 -11.55 4.16 -22.53
CA MET A 359 -10.80 4.07 -23.79
C MET A 359 -9.78 5.21 -23.82
N GLY A 360 -8.51 4.86 -23.97
CA GLY A 360 -7.40 5.78 -24.21
C GLY A 360 -6.64 5.42 -25.47
N ASP A 361 -5.81 6.35 -25.95
CA ASP A 361 -4.93 6.14 -27.09
C ASP A 361 -3.53 6.67 -26.77
N VAL A 362 -2.65 5.76 -26.38
CA VAL A 362 -1.25 6.09 -26.05
C VAL A 362 -0.49 6.66 -27.27
N SER A 363 -0.94 6.38 -28.49
CA SER A 363 -0.26 6.84 -29.72
C SER A 363 -0.37 8.35 -29.95
N ARG A 364 -1.25 9.03 -29.19
CA ARG A 364 -1.41 10.48 -29.26
C ARG A 364 -0.20 11.26 -28.73
N PHE A 365 0.64 10.64 -27.89
CA PHE A 365 1.85 11.24 -27.35
C PHE A 365 2.99 11.18 -28.39
N LYS A 366 2.88 12.02 -29.42
CA LYS A 366 3.73 11.94 -30.60
C LYS A 366 5.16 12.37 -30.34
N GLY A 367 6.14 11.55 -30.70
CA GLY A 367 7.57 11.86 -30.53
C GLY A 367 8.12 11.55 -29.14
N ALA A 368 7.42 10.74 -28.34
CA ALA A 368 7.89 10.36 -27.01
C ALA A 368 9.18 9.55 -27.06
N MET A 369 10.08 9.78 -26.10
CA MET A 369 11.29 8.97 -25.89
C MET A 369 10.93 7.51 -25.55
N LEU A 370 9.82 7.32 -24.82
CA LEU A 370 9.32 6.02 -24.41
C LEU A 370 7.79 6.05 -24.23
N LEU A 371 7.12 5.02 -24.73
CA LEU A 371 5.74 4.68 -24.36
C LEU A 371 5.70 3.32 -23.67
N THR A 372 4.89 3.16 -22.62
CA THR A 372 4.84 1.92 -21.81
C THR A 372 3.46 1.23 -21.74
N PRO A 373 2.73 1.06 -22.86
CA PRO A 373 1.39 0.49 -22.79
C PRO A 373 1.40 -1.00 -22.42
N THR A 374 0.29 -1.47 -21.87
CA THR A 374 -0.04 -2.90 -21.86
C THR A 374 -0.28 -3.41 -23.29
N GLU A 375 -0.20 -4.73 -23.50
CA GLU A 375 -0.60 -5.34 -24.78
C GLU A 375 -2.01 -4.88 -25.20
N ARG A 376 -2.95 -4.86 -24.24
CA ARG A 376 -4.33 -4.46 -24.50
C ARG A 376 -4.41 -3.02 -25.01
N GLU A 377 -3.72 -2.09 -24.37
CA GLU A 377 -3.69 -0.68 -24.78
C GLU A 377 -3.05 -0.51 -26.16
N ALA A 378 -1.95 -1.21 -26.44
CA ALA A 378 -1.31 -1.17 -27.75
C ALA A 378 -2.24 -1.69 -28.86
N ARG A 379 -2.95 -2.81 -28.62
CA ARG A 379 -3.93 -3.36 -29.58
C ARG A 379 -5.09 -2.41 -29.84
N LEU A 380 -5.59 -1.73 -28.80
CA LEU A 380 -6.65 -0.74 -28.92
C LEU A 380 -6.21 0.49 -29.72
N ALA A 381 -5.00 1.02 -29.44
CA ALA A 381 -4.44 2.18 -30.13
C ALA A 381 -4.22 1.93 -31.63
N ILE A 382 -3.74 0.75 -32.00
CA ILE A 382 -3.44 0.37 -33.39
C ILE A 382 -4.62 -0.28 -34.11
N ARG A 383 -5.66 -0.67 -33.35
CA ARG A 383 -6.81 -1.43 -33.85
C ARG A 383 -6.37 -2.74 -34.55
N ASP A 384 -5.38 -3.42 -33.94
CA ASP A 384 -4.79 -4.66 -34.44
C ASP A 384 -4.79 -5.75 -33.37
N TYR A 385 -5.66 -6.75 -33.58
CA TYR A 385 -5.88 -7.85 -32.63
C TYR A 385 -5.18 -9.15 -33.06
N ASN A 386 -4.53 -9.17 -34.22
CA ASN A 386 -4.04 -10.42 -34.83
C ASN A 386 -2.52 -10.45 -34.95
N SER A 387 -1.85 -9.30 -35.10
CA SER A 387 -0.40 -9.27 -35.25
C SER A 387 0.31 -9.74 -33.97
N GLY A 388 1.50 -10.32 -34.18
CA GLY A 388 2.44 -10.64 -33.11
C GLY A 388 2.95 -9.37 -32.42
N LEU A 389 3.44 -9.52 -31.18
CA LEU A 389 3.81 -8.40 -30.30
C LEU A 389 4.85 -7.46 -30.90
N VAL A 390 5.86 -8.00 -31.60
CA VAL A 390 6.92 -7.19 -32.23
C VAL A 390 6.34 -6.30 -33.33
N VAL A 391 5.48 -6.85 -34.18
CA VAL A 391 4.81 -6.09 -35.27
C VAL A 391 3.86 -5.05 -34.69
N LEU A 392 3.14 -5.41 -33.62
CA LEU A 392 2.26 -4.48 -32.91
C LEU A 392 3.05 -3.31 -32.32
N ALA A 393 4.18 -3.59 -31.67
CA ALA A 393 5.06 -2.58 -31.09
C ALA A 393 5.62 -1.66 -32.18
N GLU A 394 6.06 -2.19 -33.31
CA GLU A 394 6.57 -1.38 -34.43
C GLU A 394 5.47 -0.49 -35.03
N LYS A 395 4.26 -1.02 -35.27
CA LYS A 395 3.13 -0.21 -35.74
C LYS A 395 2.83 0.94 -34.78
N LEU A 396 2.88 0.66 -33.47
CA LEU A 396 2.68 1.69 -32.45
C LEU A 396 3.80 2.72 -32.44
N ARG A 397 5.06 2.28 -32.53
CA ARG A 397 6.22 3.16 -32.63
C ARG A 397 6.10 4.08 -33.85
N GLN A 398 5.74 3.54 -35.02
CA GLN A 398 5.55 4.33 -36.24
C GLN A 398 4.38 5.32 -36.13
N GLN A 399 3.21 4.89 -35.62
CA GLN A 399 2.03 5.74 -35.48
C GLN A 399 2.26 6.90 -34.50
N SER A 400 2.91 6.61 -33.38
CA SER A 400 3.26 7.61 -32.35
C SER A 400 4.55 8.36 -32.67
N ARG A 401 5.38 7.87 -33.60
CA ARG A 401 6.75 8.36 -33.82
C ARG A 401 7.60 8.33 -32.54
N ALA A 402 7.30 7.41 -31.62
CA ALA A 402 8.11 7.24 -30.42
C ALA A 402 9.48 6.65 -30.75
N ASP A 403 10.48 6.90 -29.90
CA ASP A 403 11.77 6.24 -30.03
C ASP A 403 11.68 4.78 -29.56
N ASN A 404 11.11 4.54 -28.37
CA ASN A 404 11.06 3.21 -27.76
C ASN A 404 9.65 2.85 -27.28
N ILE A 405 9.30 1.56 -27.35
CA ILE A 405 8.07 0.99 -26.80
C ILE A 405 8.43 -0.11 -25.79
N ILE A 406 7.90 -0.02 -24.57
CA ILE A 406 7.83 -1.14 -23.61
C ILE A 406 6.40 -1.66 -23.60
N LEU A 407 6.18 -2.87 -24.11
CA LEU A 407 4.92 -3.58 -23.92
C LEU A 407 4.95 -4.32 -22.59
N THR A 408 4.03 -3.99 -21.70
CA THR A 408 3.87 -4.72 -20.44
C THR A 408 2.90 -5.90 -20.61
N LEU A 409 3.34 -7.08 -20.16
CA LEU A 409 2.67 -8.37 -20.38
C LEU A 409 2.25 -9.04 -19.04
N GLY A 410 2.13 -8.24 -17.98
CA GLY A 410 1.76 -8.73 -16.65
C GLY A 410 2.75 -9.78 -16.12
N ALA A 411 2.25 -10.97 -15.81
CA ALA A 411 3.06 -12.06 -15.26
C ALA A 411 4.11 -12.61 -16.26
N GLU A 412 3.97 -12.34 -17.56
CA GLU A 412 4.94 -12.75 -18.58
C GLU A 412 6.15 -11.80 -18.68
N GLY A 413 6.09 -10.66 -17.98
CA GLY A 413 7.13 -9.65 -17.93
C GLY A 413 6.90 -8.53 -18.94
N ILE A 414 7.94 -8.17 -19.69
CA ILE A 414 7.94 -7.05 -20.63
C ILE A 414 8.65 -7.40 -21.93
N LEU A 415 8.22 -6.78 -23.03
CA LEU A 415 8.88 -6.78 -24.33
C LEU A 415 9.27 -5.34 -24.68
N VAL A 416 10.54 -5.12 -25.04
CA VAL A 416 11.04 -3.85 -25.56
C VAL A 416 11.17 -3.91 -27.06
N HIS A 417 10.77 -2.83 -27.70
CA HIS A 417 11.06 -2.51 -29.08
C HIS A 417 11.76 -1.15 -29.11
N ALA A 418 13.05 -1.17 -29.41
CA ALA A 418 13.92 0.01 -29.38
C ALA A 418 14.01 0.68 -30.76
N LYS A 419 14.42 1.96 -30.76
CA LYS A 419 14.72 2.68 -32.00
C LYS A 419 15.91 2.04 -32.72
N PRO A 420 15.86 1.82 -34.05
CA PRO A 420 17.03 1.41 -34.83
C PRO A 420 18.18 2.43 -34.71
N GLU A 421 19.43 1.97 -34.78
CA GLU A 421 20.61 2.84 -34.64
C GLU A 421 20.83 3.71 -35.89
N ALA A 422 20.44 3.22 -37.08
CA ALA A 422 20.49 3.96 -38.34
C ALA A 422 19.17 3.93 -39.13
N GLU A 423 18.86 5.05 -39.81
CA GLU A 423 17.75 5.10 -40.76
C GLU A 423 18.00 4.13 -41.94
N GLY A 424 17.20 3.08 -42.03
CA GLY A 424 17.27 2.08 -43.10
C GLY A 424 17.74 0.68 -42.67
N GLU A 425 18.03 0.45 -41.39
CA GLU A 425 18.22 -0.90 -40.86
C GLU A 425 16.90 -1.67 -40.87
N GLU A 426 16.91 -2.86 -41.48
CA GLU A 426 15.72 -3.73 -41.56
C GLU A 426 15.50 -4.55 -40.27
N GLU A 427 16.49 -4.63 -39.38
CA GLU A 427 16.42 -5.47 -38.19
C GLU A 427 15.80 -4.73 -37.01
N TRP A 428 14.68 -5.26 -36.50
CA TRP A 428 13.99 -4.69 -35.35
C TRP A 428 14.72 -5.04 -34.05
N LEU A 429 15.22 -4.01 -33.37
CA LEU A 429 15.86 -4.15 -32.06
C LEU A 429 14.84 -4.49 -30.99
N THR A 430 14.76 -5.76 -30.63
CA THR A 430 13.80 -6.27 -29.64
C THR A 430 14.44 -7.21 -28.64
N ASP A 431 13.99 -7.13 -27.39
CA ASP A 431 14.34 -8.08 -26.34
C ASP A 431 13.26 -8.12 -25.25
N ARG A 432 13.29 -9.14 -24.40
CA ARG A 432 12.32 -9.35 -23.32
C ARG A 432 12.98 -9.60 -21.98
N LEU A 433 12.26 -9.22 -20.93
CA LEU A 433 12.53 -9.63 -19.56
C LEU A 433 11.33 -10.40 -19.01
N PRO A 434 11.51 -11.53 -18.30
CA PRO A 434 10.43 -12.15 -17.54
C PRO A 434 10.03 -11.25 -16.36
N ALA A 435 8.88 -11.51 -15.75
CA ALA A 435 8.54 -10.88 -14.48
C ALA A 435 9.54 -11.33 -13.40
N PHE A 436 10.17 -10.37 -12.70
CA PHE A 436 11.20 -10.70 -11.70
C PHE A 436 10.60 -11.21 -10.40
N ASN A 437 9.35 -10.85 -10.07
CA ASN A 437 8.69 -11.34 -8.86
C ASN A 437 7.73 -12.50 -9.20
N ILE A 438 8.01 -13.69 -8.67
CA ILE A 438 7.20 -14.90 -8.89
C ILE A 438 6.02 -15.05 -7.91
N SER A 439 5.96 -14.21 -6.87
CA SER A 439 4.92 -14.26 -5.84
C SER A 439 4.48 -12.84 -5.45
N PRO A 440 3.78 -12.12 -6.34
CA PRO A 440 3.32 -10.76 -6.06
C PRO A 440 2.26 -10.75 -4.95
N LYS A 441 2.40 -9.82 -4.00
CA LYS A 441 1.40 -9.55 -2.96
C LYS A 441 0.24 -8.71 -3.50
N ASP A 442 0.57 -7.67 -4.25
CA ASP A 442 -0.37 -6.76 -4.88
C ASP A 442 0.23 -6.27 -6.20
N THR A 443 -0.49 -6.39 -7.31
CA THR A 443 0.02 -5.99 -8.62
C THR A 443 -0.18 -4.49 -8.91
N ALA A 444 -0.83 -3.76 -8.00
CA ALA A 444 -1.03 -2.32 -8.12
C ALA A 444 0.30 -1.55 -8.11
N GLY A 445 0.43 -0.58 -9.02
CA GLY A 445 1.61 0.30 -9.12
C GLY A 445 2.81 -0.28 -9.86
N ALA A 446 2.73 -1.51 -10.39
CA ALA A 446 3.82 -2.12 -11.15
C ALA A 446 4.21 -1.29 -12.38
N GLY A 447 3.23 -0.81 -13.14
CA GLY A 447 3.45 0.05 -14.29
C GLY A 447 4.01 1.42 -13.90
N ASP A 448 3.44 2.04 -12.86
CA ASP A 448 3.85 3.37 -12.36
C ASP A 448 5.33 3.37 -11.94
N SER A 449 5.76 2.36 -11.19
CA SER A 449 7.15 2.20 -10.78
C SER A 449 8.09 1.85 -11.95
N LEU A 450 7.64 1.01 -12.89
CA LEU A 450 8.38 0.68 -14.11
C LEU A 450 8.68 1.91 -14.96
N ILE A 451 7.65 2.69 -15.34
CA ILE A 451 7.83 3.87 -16.19
C ILE A 451 8.68 4.91 -15.49
N THR A 452 8.45 5.15 -14.19
CA THR A 452 9.21 6.15 -13.42
C THR A 452 10.70 5.84 -13.43
N CYS A 453 11.06 4.62 -13.04
CA CYS A 453 12.47 4.25 -12.90
C CYS A 453 13.18 4.12 -14.27
N THR A 454 12.49 3.54 -15.27
CA THR A 454 13.02 3.42 -16.63
C THR A 454 13.26 4.79 -17.25
N SER A 455 12.28 5.69 -17.17
CA SER A 455 12.37 7.02 -17.79
C SER A 455 13.46 7.88 -17.16
N MET A 456 13.60 7.83 -15.82
CA MET A 456 14.70 8.51 -15.12
C MET A 456 16.06 7.94 -15.51
N ALA A 457 16.20 6.61 -15.62
CA ALA A 457 17.44 5.96 -16.06
C ALA A 457 17.86 6.40 -17.48
N MET A 458 16.92 6.40 -18.42
CA MET A 458 17.18 6.86 -19.79
C MET A 458 17.58 8.34 -19.81
N ALA A 459 16.89 9.18 -19.05
CA ALA A 459 17.11 10.62 -19.04
C ALA A 459 18.46 11.03 -18.41
N VAL A 460 19.03 10.20 -17.52
CA VAL A 460 20.40 10.38 -17.00
C VAL A 460 21.49 9.69 -17.83
N GLY A 461 21.12 9.18 -19.01
CA GLY A 461 22.03 8.68 -20.04
C GLY A 461 22.27 7.17 -20.06
N ALA A 462 21.46 6.36 -19.38
CA ALA A 462 21.48 4.91 -19.59
C ALA A 462 20.74 4.53 -20.89
N ASP A 463 21.18 3.48 -21.56
CA ASP A 463 20.44 2.95 -22.71
C ASP A 463 19.12 2.28 -22.27
N ILE A 464 18.28 1.92 -23.25
CA ILE A 464 16.98 1.31 -22.99
C ILE A 464 17.10 -0.06 -22.29
N TRP A 465 18.16 -0.83 -22.56
CA TRP A 465 18.35 -2.18 -22.04
C TRP A 465 18.73 -2.17 -20.56
N GLN A 466 19.66 -1.30 -20.19
CA GLN A 466 20.01 -1.02 -18.81
C GLN A 466 18.79 -0.44 -18.06
N SER A 467 18.08 0.50 -18.69
CA SER A 467 16.93 1.19 -18.08
C SER A 467 15.74 0.26 -17.82
N MET A 468 15.38 -0.62 -18.77
CA MET A 468 14.26 -1.55 -18.59
C MET A 468 14.55 -2.59 -17.51
N TYR A 469 15.82 -2.97 -17.33
CA TYR A 469 16.22 -3.88 -16.28
C TYR A 469 16.03 -3.24 -14.90
N LEU A 470 16.50 -2.00 -14.73
CA LEU A 470 16.30 -1.24 -13.51
C LEU A 470 14.81 -1.00 -13.22
N GLY A 471 14.04 -0.64 -14.25
CA GLY A 471 12.59 -0.51 -14.16
C GLY A 471 11.88 -1.80 -13.75
N SER A 472 12.34 -2.96 -14.25
CA SER A 472 11.79 -4.27 -13.88
C SER A 472 12.09 -4.61 -12.42
N ILE A 473 13.24 -4.21 -11.88
CA ILE A 473 13.52 -4.32 -10.43
C ILE A 473 12.56 -3.43 -9.63
N ALA A 474 12.32 -2.19 -10.07
CA ALA A 474 11.39 -1.28 -9.42
C ALA A 474 9.96 -1.84 -9.38
N ALA A 475 9.47 -2.36 -10.51
CA ALA A 475 8.18 -3.04 -10.60
C ALA A 475 8.10 -4.24 -9.66
N ALA A 476 9.16 -5.06 -9.61
CA ALA A 476 9.23 -6.22 -8.73
C ALA A 476 9.19 -5.85 -7.24
N CYS A 477 9.88 -4.77 -6.86
CA CYS A 477 9.86 -4.22 -5.49
C CYS A 477 8.48 -3.67 -5.11
N GLN A 478 7.78 -3.05 -6.07
CA GLN A 478 6.46 -2.48 -5.84
C GLN A 478 5.41 -3.58 -5.65
N ILE A 479 5.49 -4.67 -6.41
CA ILE A 479 4.53 -5.77 -6.26
C ILE A 479 4.82 -6.73 -5.09
N SER A 480 5.95 -6.54 -4.40
CA SER A 480 6.30 -7.27 -3.16
C SER A 480 5.60 -6.73 -1.91
N ARG A 481 4.85 -5.63 -2.01
CA ARG A 481 4.16 -4.94 -0.90
C ARG A 481 2.68 -4.74 -1.24
N VAL A 482 1.86 -4.45 -0.22
CA VAL A 482 0.43 -4.15 -0.40
C VAL A 482 0.22 -2.65 -0.55
N GLY A 483 -0.60 -2.26 -1.52
CA GLY A 483 -0.90 -0.85 -1.78
C GLY A 483 0.21 -0.14 -2.56
N ASN A 484 -0.09 1.08 -2.99
CA ASN A 484 0.81 1.87 -3.81
C ASN A 484 1.62 2.81 -2.92
N ILE A 485 2.82 2.36 -2.52
CA ILE A 485 3.70 3.07 -1.59
C ILE A 485 4.94 3.48 -2.37
N PRO A 486 5.39 4.75 -2.28
CA PRO A 486 6.58 5.20 -2.97
C PRO A 486 7.80 4.30 -2.66
N LEU A 487 8.44 3.78 -3.70
CA LEU A 487 9.70 3.05 -3.60
C LEU A 487 10.78 3.88 -2.91
N SER A 488 11.51 3.27 -1.99
CA SER A 488 12.70 3.90 -1.43
C SER A 488 13.93 3.62 -2.29
N SER A 489 14.79 4.63 -2.47
CA SER A 489 16.12 4.44 -3.04
C SER A 489 16.91 3.34 -2.30
N THR A 490 16.73 3.23 -0.97
CA THR A 490 17.37 2.17 -0.18
C THR A 490 16.92 0.77 -0.57
N ASP A 491 15.62 0.59 -0.88
CA ASP A 491 15.04 -0.71 -1.22
C ASP A 491 15.64 -1.21 -2.53
N LEU A 492 15.67 -0.33 -3.55
CA LEU A 492 16.26 -0.64 -4.84
C LEU A 492 17.77 -0.87 -4.73
N MET A 493 18.49 -0.06 -3.97
CA MET A 493 19.93 -0.25 -3.75
C MET A 493 20.23 -1.58 -3.05
N GLN A 494 19.35 -2.06 -2.17
CA GLN A 494 19.46 -3.38 -1.57
C GLN A 494 19.28 -4.50 -2.60
N GLU A 495 18.29 -4.38 -3.49
CA GLU A 495 18.10 -5.33 -4.59
C GLU A 495 19.22 -5.28 -5.63
N LEU A 496 19.94 -4.17 -5.74
CA LEU A 496 21.11 -4.07 -6.59
C LEU A 496 22.37 -4.66 -5.96
N LYS A 497 22.36 -5.15 -4.70
CA LYS A 497 23.53 -5.81 -4.11
C LYS A 497 23.83 -7.14 -4.81
N ASP A 498 25.13 -7.42 -4.97
CA ASP A 498 25.61 -8.69 -5.47
C ASP A 498 25.49 -9.72 -4.34
N PHE A 499 24.36 -10.42 -4.29
CA PHE A 499 24.25 -11.60 -3.46
C PHE A 499 24.87 -12.76 -4.21
N SER A 500 25.98 -13.29 -3.70
CA SER A 500 26.42 -14.61 -4.11
C SER A 500 25.29 -15.59 -3.76
N ILE A 501 25.04 -16.59 -4.62
CA ILE A 501 24.02 -17.63 -4.37
C ILE A 501 24.20 -18.29 -2.99
N THR A 502 25.45 -18.30 -2.48
CA THR A 502 25.84 -18.74 -1.14
C THR A 502 25.17 -17.97 0.00
N ASP A 503 24.99 -16.65 -0.15
CA ASP A 503 24.44 -15.79 0.91
C ASP A 503 22.92 -15.94 1.06
N LYS A 504 22.21 -16.22 -0.05
CA LYS A 504 20.76 -16.48 -0.01
C LYS A 504 20.41 -17.80 0.68
N LEU A 505 21.25 -18.84 0.51
CA LEU A 505 21.11 -20.12 1.21
C LEU A 505 21.41 -20.00 2.72
N LEU A 506 22.36 -19.15 3.10
CA LEU A 506 22.67 -18.87 4.51
C LEU A 506 21.57 -18.03 5.20
N ALA A 507 20.98 -17.06 4.49
CA ALA A 507 19.88 -16.25 5.02
C ALA A 507 18.59 -17.08 5.25
N SER A 508 18.29 -18.03 4.36
CA SER A 508 17.11 -18.90 4.48
C SER A 508 17.31 -20.05 5.48
N SER A 509 18.54 -20.50 5.72
CA SER A 509 18.83 -21.52 6.75
C SER A 509 18.89 -20.96 8.18
N ASN A 510 19.13 -19.66 8.37
CA ASN A 510 19.08 -19.02 9.68
C ASN A 510 17.66 -18.69 10.16
N GLN A 511 16.65 -18.67 9.29
CA GLN A 511 15.24 -18.49 9.69
C GLN A 511 14.54 -19.79 10.14
N LEU A 512 15.18 -20.95 9.96
CA LEU A 512 14.68 -22.25 10.41
C LEU A 512 15.28 -22.71 11.76
N LYS A 513 16.07 -21.86 12.43
CA LYS A 513 16.78 -22.19 13.68
C LYS A 513 16.50 -21.25 14.87
N THR A 514 15.46 -20.43 14.80
CA THR A 514 14.89 -19.69 15.93
C THR A 514 13.39 -19.82 15.87
#